data_AF-A0A9X8VIX6-F1
#
_entry.id   AF-A0A9X8VIX6-F1
#
_cell.length_a   1.000
_cell.length_b   1.000
_cell.length_c   1.000
_cell.angle_alpha   90.00
_cell.angle_beta   90.00
_cell.angle_gamma   90.00
#
_symmetry.space_group_name_H-M   'P 1'
#
loop_
_entity.id
_entity.type
_entity.pdbx_description
1 polymer ?
#
loop_
_entity_poly.entity_id
_entity_poly.type
_entity_poly.pdbx_seq_one_letter_code
_entity_poly.pdbx_strand_id
1 'polypeptide(L)'
;APIGTDIRDYLKLNDNTIEISVTPNRADCLGIIGVARDVGVLNQVALTEPDMSPVAATIDATLPIRVDAPQACPRYLGRVVKGIDVKAPSPLWMREKLRRCGIRSIDAVVDVTNYVLLELGQPMHAFDLSRIDGGIVVRMAEEGETLTLLDGNEAKLNADTLVIADHQKALAMGGIFGGEHSGVNGETQDVLLECAFFSPLSITGRARRHGLHTDASHRYERGVDPALQYKAMERATRLLLDICGGQAGPIIDVTHENELPKRATITLR
;
A
#
# COMPACT_ATOMS: atom_id res chain seq x y z
N ALA A 1 -3.66 -21.30 -21.92
CA ALA A 1 -2.25 -21.75 -21.94
C ALA A 1 -1.91 -22.27 -23.35
N PRO A 2 -0.69 -22.07 -23.85
CA PRO A 2 -0.26 -22.59 -25.15
C PRO A 2 -0.06 -24.11 -25.09
N ILE A 3 -0.79 -24.85 -25.93
CA ILE A 3 -0.71 -26.33 -25.97
C ILE A 3 0.66 -26.77 -26.49
N GLY A 4 1.29 -27.73 -25.81
CA GLY A 4 2.59 -28.31 -26.19
C GLY A 4 3.80 -27.58 -25.62
N THR A 5 3.64 -26.45 -24.92
CA THR A 5 4.74 -25.78 -24.21
C THR A 5 5.05 -26.49 -22.89
N ASP A 6 6.34 -26.70 -22.58
CA ASP A 6 6.76 -27.25 -21.29
C ASP A 6 6.22 -26.38 -20.14
N ILE A 7 5.68 -27.03 -19.10
CA ILE A 7 5.12 -26.35 -17.94
C ILE A 7 6.18 -25.48 -17.23
N ARG A 8 7.45 -25.88 -17.26
CA ARG A 8 8.58 -25.11 -16.72
C ARG A 8 8.74 -23.78 -17.44
N ASP A 9 8.56 -23.77 -18.75
CA ASP A 9 8.70 -22.57 -19.58
C ASP A 9 7.48 -21.67 -19.51
N TYR A 10 6.28 -22.27 -19.45
CA TYR A 10 5.02 -21.53 -19.33
C TYR A 10 4.89 -20.86 -17.95
N LEU A 11 5.17 -21.59 -16.87
CA LEU A 11 5.09 -21.09 -15.49
C LEU A 11 6.39 -20.45 -14.99
N LYS A 12 7.44 -20.40 -15.81
CA LYS A 12 8.76 -19.85 -15.46
C LYS A 12 9.30 -20.47 -14.16
N LEU A 13 9.36 -21.80 -14.10
CA LEU A 13 9.75 -22.57 -12.91
C LEU A 13 11.26 -22.69 -12.70
N ASN A 14 12.05 -22.42 -13.75
CA ASN A 14 13.51 -22.34 -13.63
C ASN A 14 13.89 -20.95 -13.07
N ASP A 15 13.52 -20.71 -11.82
CA ASP A 15 13.64 -19.45 -11.10
C ASP A 15 13.95 -19.72 -9.62
N ASN A 16 14.50 -18.74 -8.90
CA ASN A 16 14.90 -18.90 -7.50
C ASN A 16 14.29 -17.82 -6.61
N THR A 17 13.88 -18.21 -5.40
CA THR A 17 13.62 -17.26 -4.32
C THR A 17 14.93 -16.98 -3.57
N ILE A 18 15.32 -15.71 -3.51
CA ILE A 18 16.52 -15.26 -2.80
C ILE A 18 16.06 -14.43 -1.60
N GLU A 19 16.39 -14.90 -0.39
CA GLU A 19 16.12 -14.19 0.84
C GLU A 19 17.35 -13.36 1.24
N ILE A 20 17.14 -12.08 1.56
CA ILE A 20 18.19 -11.15 1.97
C ILE A 20 17.84 -10.50 3.31
N SER A 21 18.84 -10.35 4.17
CA SER A 21 18.70 -9.56 5.41
C SER A 21 18.96 -8.09 5.12
N VAL A 22 17.93 -7.25 5.21
CA VAL A 22 18.02 -5.81 4.95
C VAL A 22 18.27 -5.06 6.26
N THR A 23 19.41 -4.40 6.37
CA THR A 23 19.73 -3.56 7.53
C THR A 23 18.86 -2.29 7.55
N PRO A 24 18.56 -1.70 8.74
CA PRO A 24 17.62 -0.58 8.84
C PRO A 24 17.96 0.66 7.99
N ASN A 25 19.23 0.88 7.64
CA ASN A 25 19.68 1.98 6.77
C ASN A 25 19.35 1.77 5.28
N ARG A 26 18.94 0.56 4.87
CA ARG A 26 18.60 0.20 3.48
C ARG A 26 17.10 0.05 3.29
N ALA A 27 16.33 1.00 3.83
CA ALA A 27 14.87 1.02 3.70
C ALA A 27 14.41 0.98 2.23
N ASP A 28 15.24 1.53 1.32
CA ASP A 28 15.05 1.50 -0.12
C ASP A 28 15.02 0.08 -0.71
N CYS A 29 15.65 -0.90 -0.07
CA CYS A 29 15.73 -2.30 -0.55
C CYS A 29 14.58 -3.19 -0.10
N LEU A 30 13.48 -2.65 0.43
CA LEU A 30 12.31 -3.42 0.86
C LEU A 30 11.26 -3.63 -0.25
N GLY A 31 11.66 -3.44 -1.51
CA GLY A 31 10.88 -3.75 -2.70
C GLY A 31 11.80 -4.12 -3.87
N ILE A 32 11.24 -4.78 -4.89
CA ILE A 32 11.97 -5.24 -6.08
C ILE A 32 12.66 -4.08 -6.79
N ILE A 33 12.00 -2.93 -6.95
CA ILE A 33 12.60 -1.74 -7.58
C ILE A 33 13.86 -1.27 -6.84
N GLY A 34 13.89 -1.40 -5.52
CA GLY A 34 15.02 -1.02 -4.67
C GLY A 34 16.23 -1.92 -4.87
N VAL A 35 16.01 -3.22 -4.74
CA VAL A 35 17.05 -4.24 -4.95
C VAL A 35 17.55 -4.21 -6.40
N ALA A 36 16.63 -4.13 -7.38
CA ALA A 36 16.98 -4.07 -8.79
C ALA A 36 17.78 -2.81 -9.15
N ARG A 37 17.49 -1.67 -8.50
CA ARG A 37 18.29 -0.44 -8.67
C ARG A 37 19.72 -0.62 -8.17
N ASP A 38 19.90 -1.23 -7.00
CA ASP A 38 21.23 -1.50 -6.44
C ASP A 38 22.05 -2.44 -7.34
N VAL A 39 21.42 -3.53 -7.80
CA VAL A 39 22.00 -4.46 -8.78
C VAL A 39 22.33 -3.75 -10.09
N GLY A 40 21.46 -2.87 -10.58
CA GLY A 40 21.67 -2.09 -11.80
C GLY A 40 22.90 -1.18 -11.71
N VAL A 41 23.06 -0.48 -10.58
CA VAL A 41 24.24 0.36 -10.32
C VAL A 41 25.53 -0.48 -10.30
N LEU A 42 25.53 -1.60 -9.56
CA LEU A 42 26.72 -2.47 -9.46
C LEU A 42 27.16 -3.04 -10.81
N ASN A 43 26.21 -3.29 -11.72
CA ASN A 43 26.48 -3.84 -13.05
C ASN A 43 26.53 -2.77 -14.15
N GLN A 44 26.38 -1.49 -13.83
CA GLN A 44 26.32 -0.38 -14.78
C GLN A 44 25.27 -0.56 -15.89
N VAL A 45 24.11 -1.13 -15.53
CA VAL A 45 22.99 -1.34 -16.46
C VAL A 45 21.81 -0.45 -16.07
N ALA A 46 21.11 0.04 -17.08
CA ALA A 46 19.92 0.86 -16.88
C ALA A 46 18.79 0.04 -16.23
N LEU A 47 18.12 0.63 -15.24
CA LEU A 47 16.92 0.05 -14.65
C LEU A 47 15.76 0.14 -15.66
N THR A 48 15.09 -0.98 -15.93
CA THR A 48 13.84 -0.99 -16.70
C THR A 48 12.67 -0.95 -15.74
N GLU A 49 11.95 0.18 -15.70
CA GLU A 49 10.75 0.34 -14.87
C GLU A 49 9.51 -0.25 -15.60
N PRO A 50 8.53 -0.81 -14.86
CA PRO A 50 7.25 -1.20 -15.46
C PRO A 50 6.45 0.04 -15.89
N ASP A 51 5.46 -0.15 -16.75
CA ASP A 51 4.50 0.90 -17.07
C ASP A 51 3.68 1.28 -15.82
N MET A 52 3.81 2.55 -15.45
CA MET A 52 3.10 3.22 -14.36
C MET A 52 2.43 4.50 -14.89
N SER A 53 2.05 4.49 -16.17
CA SER A 53 1.34 5.59 -16.81
C SER A 53 0.02 5.91 -16.09
N PRO A 54 -0.34 7.20 -15.97
CA PRO A 54 -1.56 7.59 -15.29
C PRO A 54 -2.81 6.89 -15.85
N VAL A 55 -3.68 6.42 -14.96
CA VAL A 55 -5.00 5.92 -15.29
C VAL A 55 -5.95 7.11 -15.35
N ALA A 56 -6.55 7.37 -16.50
CA ALA A 56 -7.55 8.43 -16.62
C ALA A 56 -8.77 8.11 -15.74
N ALA A 57 -9.27 9.11 -15.02
CA ALA A 57 -10.54 9.00 -14.33
C ALA A 57 -11.68 8.89 -15.35
N THR A 58 -12.60 7.95 -15.15
CA THR A 58 -13.79 7.77 -16.00
C THR A 58 -15.08 8.16 -15.28
N ILE A 59 -14.98 8.46 -13.98
CA ILE A 59 -16.05 8.96 -13.12
C ILE A 59 -15.50 10.10 -12.26
N ASP A 60 -16.38 10.97 -11.76
CA ASP A 60 -15.99 12.09 -10.87
C ASP A 60 -16.14 11.73 -9.38
N ALA A 61 -16.32 10.45 -9.06
CA ALA A 61 -16.53 9.99 -7.69
C ALA A 61 -15.31 10.30 -6.83
N THR A 62 -15.53 11.05 -5.74
CA THR A 62 -14.54 11.42 -4.73
C THR A 62 -15.16 11.29 -3.34
N LEU A 63 -14.32 11.42 -2.32
CA LEU A 63 -14.69 11.43 -0.91
C LEU A 63 -13.87 12.56 -0.25
N PRO A 64 -14.42 13.35 0.68
CA PRO A 64 -13.63 14.33 1.42
C PRO A 64 -12.56 13.62 2.25
N ILE A 65 -11.31 14.09 2.13
CA ILE A 65 -10.17 13.61 2.90
C ILE A 65 -9.55 14.80 3.61
N ARG A 66 -9.33 14.68 4.92
CA ARG A 66 -8.67 15.66 5.76
C ARG A 66 -7.51 15.02 6.50
N VAL A 67 -6.39 15.74 6.60
CA VAL A 67 -5.23 15.32 7.39
C VAL A 67 -5.03 16.33 8.53
N ASP A 68 -5.36 15.90 9.74
CA ASP A 68 -5.25 16.72 10.96
C ASP A 68 -3.87 16.60 11.61
N ALA A 69 -3.10 15.57 11.25
CA ALA A 69 -1.73 15.33 11.71
C ALA A 69 -0.72 15.35 10.56
N PRO A 70 -0.51 16.49 9.86
CA PRO A 70 0.32 16.57 8.66
C PRO A 70 1.80 16.23 8.92
N GLN A 71 2.28 16.43 10.15
CA GLN A 71 3.61 16.03 10.60
C GLN A 71 3.80 14.49 10.53
N ALA A 72 2.74 13.74 10.80
CA ALA A 72 2.74 12.29 10.83
C ALA A 72 2.35 11.67 9.48
N CYS A 73 1.51 12.37 8.71
CA CYS A 73 1.15 12.00 7.35
C CYS A 73 1.29 13.21 6.41
N PRO A 74 2.51 13.52 5.95
CA PRO A 74 2.72 14.64 5.04
C PRO A 74 2.03 14.51 3.68
N ARG A 75 1.72 13.28 3.24
CA ARG A 75 1.00 13.00 2.00
C ARG A 75 0.06 11.84 2.16
N TYR A 76 -1.22 12.06 1.85
CA TYR A 76 -2.24 11.01 1.77
C TYR A 76 -2.93 11.09 0.41
N LEU A 77 -2.82 10.01 -0.37
CA LEU A 77 -3.56 9.86 -1.62
C LEU A 77 -4.73 8.90 -1.42
N GLY A 78 -5.93 9.36 -1.77
CA GLY A 78 -7.12 8.53 -1.85
C GLY A 78 -7.59 8.37 -3.29
N ARG A 79 -8.14 7.20 -3.65
CA ARG A 79 -8.78 7.03 -4.96
C ARG A 79 -9.97 6.11 -4.88
N VAL A 80 -11.13 6.60 -5.31
CA VAL A 80 -12.35 5.80 -5.40
C VAL A 80 -12.31 4.93 -6.65
N VAL A 81 -12.61 3.65 -6.51
CA VAL A 81 -12.86 2.73 -7.63
C VAL A 81 -14.21 2.06 -7.41
N LYS A 82 -15.14 2.27 -8.35
CA LYS A 82 -16.53 1.78 -8.24
C LYS A 82 -16.81 0.59 -9.13
N GLY A 83 -17.70 -0.28 -8.66
CA GLY A 83 -18.21 -1.43 -9.40
C GLY A 83 -17.15 -2.49 -9.69
N ILE A 84 -16.26 -2.75 -8.73
CA ILE A 84 -15.28 -3.84 -8.83
C ILE A 84 -15.94 -5.20 -8.53
N ASP A 85 -15.47 -6.25 -9.18
CA ASP A 85 -15.77 -7.63 -8.81
C ASP A 85 -14.71 -8.14 -7.81
N VAL A 86 -15.02 -8.05 -6.51
CA VAL A 86 -14.13 -8.53 -5.43
C VAL A 86 -13.93 -10.05 -5.42
N LYS A 87 -14.76 -10.80 -6.16
CA LYS A 87 -14.64 -12.27 -6.28
C LYS A 87 -13.82 -12.67 -7.50
N ALA A 88 -13.35 -11.71 -8.31
CA ALA A 88 -12.47 -11.98 -9.42
C ALA A 88 -11.22 -12.73 -8.95
N PRO A 89 -10.80 -13.81 -9.62
CA PRO A 89 -9.63 -14.56 -9.20
C PRO A 89 -8.36 -13.80 -9.53
N SER A 90 -7.44 -13.70 -8.56
CA SER A 90 -6.10 -13.17 -8.82
C SER A 90 -5.41 -13.96 -9.94
N PRO A 91 -4.84 -13.30 -10.96
CA PRO A 91 -4.24 -14.00 -12.09
C PRO A 91 -3.00 -14.77 -11.66
N LEU A 92 -2.75 -15.90 -12.31
CA LEU A 92 -1.70 -16.85 -11.92
C LEU A 92 -0.31 -16.19 -11.82
N TRP A 93 0.02 -15.27 -12.72
CA TRP A 93 1.32 -14.59 -12.72
C TRP A 93 1.52 -13.72 -11.46
N MET A 94 0.46 -13.11 -10.93
CA MET A 94 0.51 -12.28 -9.73
C MET A 94 0.64 -13.18 -8.50
N ARG A 95 -0.18 -14.24 -8.44
CA ARG A 95 -0.13 -15.24 -7.37
C ARG A 95 1.24 -15.90 -7.25
N GLU A 96 1.86 -16.23 -8.39
CA GLU A 96 3.21 -16.81 -8.41
C GLU A 96 4.27 -15.83 -7.91
N LYS A 97 4.21 -14.56 -8.33
CA LYS A 97 5.14 -13.53 -7.83
C LYS A 97 4.99 -13.29 -6.33
N LEU A 98 3.75 -13.18 -5.83
CA LEU A 98 3.46 -13.09 -4.39
C LEU A 98 4.06 -14.29 -3.63
N ARG A 99 3.77 -15.51 -4.11
CA ARG A 99 4.24 -16.76 -3.49
C ARG A 99 5.77 -16.84 -3.45
N ARG A 100 6.47 -16.44 -4.52
CA ARG A 100 7.94 -16.43 -4.59
C ARG A 100 8.58 -15.42 -3.65
N CYS A 101 7.83 -14.43 -3.19
CA CYS A 101 8.24 -13.47 -2.17
C CYS A 101 7.70 -13.82 -0.76
N GLY A 102 7.14 -15.01 -0.57
CA GLY A 102 6.64 -15.47 0.74
C GLY A 102 5.26 -14.94 1.12
N ILE A 103 4.56 -14.22 0.23
CA ILE A 103 3.21 -13.73 0.47
C ILE A 103 2.18 -14.70 -0.09
N ARG A 104 1.22 -15.12 0.74
CA ARG A 104 0.09 -15.95 0.32
C ARG A 104 -0.95 -15.07 -0.37
N SER A 105 -1.47 -15.55 -1.50
CA SER A 105 -2.63 -14.94 -2.17
C SER A 105 -3.92 -15.16 -1.36
N ILE A 106 -4.70 -14.09 -1.18
CA ILE A 106 -5.92 -14.07 -0.35
C ILE A 106 -7.14 -13.77 -1.22
N ASP A 107 -7.22 -12.53 -1.73
CA ASP A 107 -8.24 -12.03 -2.63
C ASP A 107 -7.61 -11.01 -3.59
N ALA A 108 -8.28 -10.70 -4.69
CA ALA A 108 -7.69 -9.88 -5.75
C ALA A 108 -7.32 -8.46 -5.30
N VAL A 109 -8.07 -7.85 -4.38
CA VAL A 109 -7.80 -6.47 -3.93
C VAL A 109 -6.56 -6.46 -3.04
N VAL A 110 -6.49 -7.36 -2.07
CA VAL A 110 -5.33 -7.52 -1.17
C VAL A 110 -4.09 -8.00 -1.94
N ASP A 111 -4.27 -8.86 -2.93
CA ASP A 111 -3.17 -9.33 -3.77
C ASP A 111 -2.58 -8.20 -4.62
N VAL A 112 -3.40 -7.27 -5.14
CA VAL A 112 -2.92 -6.08 -5.86
C VAL A 112 -2.13 -5.16 -4.94
N THR A 113 -2.62 -4.85 -3.73
CA THR A 113 -1.90 -3.98 -2.80
C THR A 113 -0.60 -4.61 -2.32
N ASN A 114 -0.61 -5.92 -2.01
CA ASN A 114 0.61 -6.67 -1.68
C ASN A 114 1.59 -6.74 -2.86
N TYR A 115 1.07 -6.87 -4.08
CA TYR A 115 1.91 -6.89 -5.28
C TYR A 115 2.66 -5.57 -5.45
N VAL A 116 1.97 -4.42 -5.28
CA VAL A 116 2.59 -3.09 -5.36
C VAL A 116 3.58 -2.87 -4.21
N LEU A 117 3.26 -3.37 -3.00
CA LEU A 117 4.18 -3.38 -1.87
C LEU A 117 5.48 -4.12 -2.19
N LEU A 118 5.41 -5.29 -2.81
CA LEU A 118 6.59 -6.04 -3.22
C LEU A 118 7.32 -5.40 -4.40
N GLU A 119 6.59 -4.97 -5.44
CA GLU A 119 7.17 -4.45 -6.68
C GLU A 119 7.90 -3.12 -6.43
N LEU A 120 7.25 -2.20 -5.68
CA LEU A 120 7.70 -0.82 -5.53
C LEU A 120 8.17 -0.47 -4.11
N GLY A 121 7.84 -1.28 -3.10
CA GLY A 121 8.14 -0.98 -1.70
C GLY A 121 7.13 -0.04 -1.03
N GLN A 122 6.01 0.31 -1.70
CA GLN A 122 4.96 1.18 -1.17
C GLN A 122 3.83 0.33 -0.57
N PRO A 123 3.61 0.36 0.76
CA PRO A 123 2.41 -0.21 1.34
C PRO A 123 1.17 0.57 0.90
N MET A 124 0.08 -0.15 0.66
CA MET A 124 -1.22 0.40 0.30
C MET A 124 -2.32 -0.32 1.05
N HIS A 125 -3.47 0.32 1.19
CA HIS A 125 -4.66 -0.27 1.78
C HIS A 125 -5.90 -0.01 0.92
N ALA A 126 -6.94 -0.81 1.11
CA ALA A 126 -8.21 -0.64 0.44
C ALA A 126 -9.33 -0.73 1.47
N PHE A 127 -10.12 0.33 1.59
CA PHE A 127 -11.32 0.37 2.43
C PHE A 127 -12.55 0.04 1.59
N ASP A 128 -13.54 -0.61 2.20
CA ASP A 128 -14.88 -0.70 1.63
C ASP A 128 -15.53 0.69 1.67
N LEU A 129 -15.76 1.29 0.50
CA LEU A 129 -16.26 2.66 0.39
C LEU A 129 -17.63 2.82 1.06
N SER A 130 -18.45 1.76 1.05
CA SER A 130 -19.80 1.79 1.64
C SER A 130 -19.80 1.86 3.17
N ARG A 131 -18.65 1.58 3.80
CA ARG A 131 -18.48 1.53 5.26
C ARG A 131 -17.78 2.76 5.83
N ILE A 132 -17.48 3.75 4.99
CA ILE A 132 -16.88 5.02 5.39
C ILE A 132 -17.99 6.05 5.63
N ASP A 133 -18.12 6.52 6.87
CA ASP A 133 -19.12 7.51 7.22
C ASP A 133 -18.61 8.94 6.94
N GLY A 134 -19.07 9.53 5.84
CA GLY A 134 -18.87 10.93 5.48
C GLY A 134 -17.55 11.24 4.77
N GLY A 135 -16.41 10.85 5.32
CA GLY A 135 -15.08 11.19 4.80
C GLY A 135 -13.95 10.44 5.48
N ILE A 136 -12.71 10.68 5.05
CA ILE A 136 -11.50 10.22 5.77
C ILE A 136 -10.90 11.36 6.56
N VAL A 137 -10.52 11.06 7.81
CA VAL A 137 -9.78 11.94 8.71
C VAL A 137 -8.52 11.20 9.17
N VAL A 138 -7.36 11.66 8.71
CA VAL A 138 -6.06 11.17 9.17
C VAL A 138 -5.66 11.98 10.40
N ARG A 139 -5.79 11.40 11.59
CA ARG A 139 -5.60 12.09 12.87
C ARG A 139 -4.84 11.21 13.87
N MET A 140 -4.41 11.82 14.98
CA MET A 140 -3.99 11.03 16.13
C MET A 140 -5.22 10.41 16.82
N ALA A 141 -5.02 9.24 17.42
CA ALA A 141 -6.03 8.58 18.23
C ALA A 141 -6.38 9.43 19.46
N GLU A 142 -7.58 9.24 20.00
CA GLU A 142 -7.89 9.69 21.35
C GLU A 142 -7.25 8.74 22.38
N GLU A 143 -6.88 9.24 23.56
CA GLU A 143 -6.27 8.40 24.58
C GLU A 143 -7.28 7.33 25.05
N GLY A 144 -6.93 6.07 24.85
CA GLY A 144 -7.80 4.94 25.16
C GLY A 144 -8.86 4.63 24.10
N GLU A 145 -8.78 5.26 22.91
CA GLU A 145 -9.63 4.91 21.76
C GLU A 145 -9.50 3.42 21.43
N THR A 146 -10.61 2.75 21.13
CA THR A 146 -10.63 1.31 20.83
C THR A 146 -10.78 1.09 19.34
N LEU A 147 -10.08 0.09 18.81
CA LEU A 147 -10.17 -0.34 17.42
C LEU A 147 -10.10 -1.87 17.36
N THR A 148 -11.13 -2.49 16.80
CA THR A 148 -11.11 -3.92 16.46
C THR A 148 -10.33 -4.11 15.16
N LEU A 149 -9.24 -4.86 15.25
CA LEU A 149 -8.31 -5.12 14.15
C LEU A 149 -8.81 -6.27 13.27
N LEU A 150 -8.24 -6.39 12.06
CA LEU A 150 -8.61 -7.44 11.08
C LEU A 150 -8.47 -8.89 11.59
N ASP A 151 -7.68 -9.12 12.65
CA ASP A 151 -7.53 -10.43 13.29
C ASP A 151 -8.55 -10.69 14.41
N GLY A 152 -9.48 -9.76 14.62
CA GLY A 152 -10.52 -9.81 15.65
C GLY A 152 -10.06 -9.33 17.04
N ASN A 153 -8.78 -8.97 17.20
CA ASN A 153 -8.29 -8.44 18.46
C ASN A 153 -8.66 -6.96 18.64
N GLU A 154 -9.01 -6.57 19.85
CA GLU A 154 -9.25 -5.16 20.19
C GLU A 154 -7.95 -4.50 20.64
N ALA A 155 -7.58 -3.39 19.99
CA ALA A 155 -6.46 -2.55 20.37
C ALA A 155 -6.94 -1.29 21.09
N LYS A 156 -6.43 -1.06 22.30
CA LYS A 156 -6.61 0.20 23.03
C LYS A 156 -5.45 1.15 22.70
N LEU A 157 -5.75 2.19 21.93
CA LEU A 157 -4.77 3.10 21.34
C LEU A 157 -4.38 4.21 22.32
N ASN A 158 -3.17 4.74 22.15
CA ASN A 158 -2.69 5.92 22.86
C ASN A 158 -2.74 7.14 21.94
N ALA A 159 -2.76 8.34 22.51
CA ALA A 159 -2.85 9.61 21.78
C ALA A 159 -1.66 9.91 20.85
N ASP A 160 -0.57 9.14 20.93
CA ASP A 160 0.59 9.22 20.02
C ASP A 160 0.52 8.23 18.85
N THR A 161 -0.62 7.56 18.66
CA THR A 161 -0.85 6.59 17.59
C THR A 161 -1.65 7.23 16.47
N LEU A 162 -1.08 7.27 15.26
CA LEU A 162 -1.78 7.74 14.07
C LEU A 162 -2.87 6.73 13.66
N VAL A 163 -4.07 7.23 13.38
CA VAL A 163 -5.20 6.43 12.88
C VAL A 163 -5.74 7.01 11.59
N ILE A 164 -6.27 6.12 10.76
CA ILE A 164 -7.15 6.50 9.66
C ILE A 164 -8.55 6.32 10.20
N ALA A 165 -9.33 7.40 10.25
CA ALA A 165 -10.68 7.42 10.78
C ALA A 165 -11.66 7.94 9.73
N ASP A 166 -12.95 7.71 9.95
CA ASP A 166 -14.00 8.48 9.30
C ASP A 166 -14.54 9.59 10.22
N HIS A 167 -15.68 10.19 9.91
CA HIS A 167 -16.27 11.24 10.75
C HIS A 167 -16.89 10.72 12.06
N GLN A 168 -16.95 9.39 12.26
CA GLN A 168 -17.60 8.74 13.39
C GLN A 168 -16.62 7.92 14.24
N LYS A 169 -15.66 7.20 13.61
CA LYS A 169 -14.87 6.15 14.24
C LYS A 169 -13.51 5.93 13.58
N ALA A 170 -12.56 5.37 14.32
CA ALA A 170 -11.33 4.86 13.74
C ALA A 170 -11.61 3.65 12.81
N LEU A 171 -10.93 3.62 11.67
CA LEU A 171 -11.04 2.57 10.66
C LEU A 171 -9.81 1.66 10.61
N ALA A 172 -8.62 2.21 10.88
CA ALA A 172 -7.36 1.48 10.84
C ALA A 172 -6.27 2.18 11.66
N MET A 173 -5.24 1.43 12.06
CA MET A 173 -3.98 1.99 12.55
C MET A 173 -3.14 2.46 11.35
N GLY A 174 -2.86 3.76 11.29
CA GLY A 174 -2.21 4.39 10.13
C GLY A 174 -0.86 3.73 9.80
N GLY A 175 -0.73 3.17 8.60
CA GLY A 175 0.49 2.52 8.14
C GLY A 175 0.89 1.25 8.90
N ILE A 176 0.00 0.68 9.72
CA ILE A 176 0.31 -0.50 10.55
C ILE A 176 -0.64 -1.65 10.25
N PHE A 177 -1.93 -1.50 10.52
CA PHE A 177 -2.89 -2.60 10.42
C PHE A 177 -4.32 -2.11 10.23
N GLY A 178 -5.10 -2.81 9.40
CA GLY A 178 -6.49 -2.47 9.12
C GLY A 178 -7.44 -2.86 10.26
N GLY A 179 -8.60 -2.20 10.29
CA GLY A 179 -9.71 -2.58 11.18
C GLY A 179 -10.62 -3.63 10.55
N GLU A 180 -11.28 -4.43 11.38
CA GLU A 180 -12.16 -5.52 10.96
C GLU A 180 -13.32 -5.03 10.09
N HIS A 181 -13.94 -3.92 10.49
CA HIS A 181 -15.19 -3.47 9.88
C HIS A 181 -15.00 -2.55 8.67
N SER A 182 -13.82 -2.00 8.45
CA SER A 182 -13.55 -1.04 7.37
C SER A 182 -12.98 -1.69 6.10
N GLY A 183 -12.47 -2.92 6.23
CA GLY A 183 -11.84 -3.66 5.13
C GLY A 183 -12.83 -4.23 4.10
N VAL A 184 -12.26 -4.61 2.95
CA VAL A 184 -12.95 -5.30 1.86
C VAL A 184 -13.48 -6.66 2.33
N ASN A 185 -14.71 -6.99 1.92
CA ASN A 185 -15.38 -8.24 2.23
C ASN A 185 -16.08 -8.80 0.97
N GLY A 186 -16.72 -9.97 1.08
CA GLY A 186 -17.34 -10.66 -0.05
C GLY A 186 -18.54 -9.96 -0.70
N GLU A 187 -19.04 -8.87 -0.12
CA GLU A 187 -20.14 -8.05 -0.64
C GLU A 187 -19.69 -6.67 -1.15
N THR A 188 -18.44 -6.28 -0.91
CA THR A 188 -17.88 -5.00 -1.34
C THR A 188 -17.95 -4.86 -2.86
N GLN A 189 -18.37 -3.69 -3.35
CA GLN A 189 -18.41 -3.35 -4.79
C GLN A 189 -17.65 -2.08 -5.10
N ASP A 190 -17.47 -1.20 -4.12
CA ASP A 190 -16.79 0.08 -4.28
C ASP A 190 -15.69 0.16 -3.21
N VAL A 191 -14.50 0.59 -3.60
CA VAL A 191 -13.36 0.72 -2.68
C VAL A 191 -12.75 2.10 -2.71
N LEU A 192 -12.16 2.50 -1.59
CA LEU A 192 -11.22 3.61 -1.52
C LEU A 192 -9.80 3.04 -1.36
N LEU A 193 -8.97 3.22 -2.38
CA LEU A 193 -7.54 2.93 -2.30
C LEU A 193 -6.84 4.03 -1.49
N GLU A 194 -6.05 3.62 -0.51
CA GLU A 194 -5.13 4.45 0.26
C GLU A 194 -3.69 4.21 -0.22
N CYS A 195 -3.00 5.30 -0.54
CA CYS A 195 -1.54 5.32 -0.74
C CYS A 195 -0.94 6.55 -0.06
N ALA A 196 -0.28 6.35 1.07
CA ALA A 196 0.22 7.45 1.89
C ALA A 196 1.74 7.36 2.12
N PHE A 197 2.31 8.53 2.45
CA PHE A 197 3.60 8.63 3.11
C PHE A 197 3.35 8.98 4.59
N PHE A 198 3.75 8.07 5.47
CA PHE A 198 3.76 8.30 6.90
C PHE A 198 5.19 8.56 7.38
N SER A 199 5.36 9.57 8.22
CA SER A 199 6.66 9.91 8.80
C SER A 199 7.16 8.75 9.66
N PRO A 200 8.40 8.23 9.43
CA PRO A 200 8.89 7.05 10.14
C PRO A 200 8.86 7.16 11.67
N LEU A 201 9.16 8.35 12.20
CA LEU A 201 9.13 8.63 13.65
C LEU A 201 7.72 8.56 14.26
N SER A 202 6.68 8.77 13.45
CA SER A 202 5.29 8.66 13.88
C SER A 202 4.80 7.21 13.92
N ILE A 203 5.42 6.32 13.13
CA ILE A 203 5.05 4.90 13.06
C ILE A 203 5.93 4.03 13.95
N THR A 204 7.21 4.38 14.10
CA THR A 204 8.20 3.56 14.81
C THR A 204 7.74 3.17 16.21
N GLY A 205 7.86 1.88 16.54
CA GLY A 205 7.51 1.32 17.84
C GLY A 205 6.01 1.15 18.12
N ARG A 206 5.10 1.73 17.32
CA ARG A 206 3.65 1.65 17.58
C ARG A 206 3.13 0.24 17.30
N ALA A 207 3.52 -0.37 16.18
CA ALA A 207 3.14 -1.76 15.87
C ALA A 207 3.55 -2.73 16.99
N ARG A 208 4.82 -2.64 17.42
CA ARG A 208 5.38 -3.49 18.49
C ARG A 208 4.66 -3.33 19.82
N ARG A 209 4.17 -2.14 20.15
CA ARG A 209 3.39 -1.88 21.38
C ARG A 209 2.14 -2.76 21.46
N HIS A 210 1.53 -3.06 20.32
CA HIS A 210 0.35 -3.92 20.21
C HIS A 210 0.69 -5.36 19.80
N GLY A 211 1.97 -5.76 19.86
CA GLY A 211 2.40 -7.09 19.44
C GLY A 211 2.30 -7.35 17.94
N LEU A 212 2.16 -6.29 17.13
CA LEU A 212 2.03 -6.38 15.68
C LEU A 212 3.39 -6.22 14.99
N HIS A 213 3.56 -6.97 13.90
CA HIS A 213 4.65 -6.78 12.95
C HIS A 213 4.16 -7.09 11.54
N THR A 214 3.82 -6.04 10.79
CA THR A 214 3.25 -6.14 9.44
C THR A 214 4.24 -5.63 8.40
N ASP A 215 4.09 -6.09 7.16
CA ASP A 215 4.88 -5.59 6.03
C ASP A 215 4.81 -4.07 5.86
N ALA A 216 3.65 -3.48 6.15
CA ALA A 216 3.44 -2.04 6.15
C ALA A 216 4.24 -1.35 7.26
N SER A 217 4.07 -1.80 8.52
CA SER A 217 4.76 -1.21 9.67
C SER A 217 6.28 -1.29 9.52
N HIS A 218 6.80 -2.43 9.04
CA HIS A 218 8.22 -2.68 8.85
C HIS A 218 8.85 -1.71 7.82
N ARG A 219 8.11 -1.37 6.76
CA ARG A 219 8.54 -0.43 5.71
C ARG A 219 8.40 1.01 6.16
N TYR A 220 7.24 1.40 6.69
CA TYR A 220 7.02 2.78 7.13
C TYR A 220 7.93 3.20 8.28
N GLU A 221 8.21 2.32 9.26
CA GLU A 221 9.11 2.65 10.37
C GLU A 221 10.57 2.86 9.95
N ARG A 222 10.99 2.28 8.81
CA ARG A 222 12.34 2.45 8.23
C ARG A 222 12.39 3.60 7.24
N GLY A 223 11.32 3.82 6.50
CA GLY A 223 11.18 4.88 5.50
C GLY A 223 10.75 4.34 4.13
N VAL A 224 9.63 4.87 3.63
CA VAL A 224 9.19 4.70 2.24
C VAL A 224 9.55 5.97 1.48
N ASP A 225 9.85 5.87 0.18
CA ASP A 225 10.16 7.04 -0.66
C ASP A 225 8.97 8.03 -0.69
N PRO A 226 9.11 9.28 -0.20
CA PRO A 226 8.03 10.26 -0.15
C PRO A 226 7.57 10.78 -1.53
N ALA A 227 8.21 10.36 -2.63
CA ALA A 227 7.82 10.70 -3.99
C ALA A 227 7.18 9.54 -4.77
N LEU A 228 6.99 8.37 -4.15
CA LEU A 228 6.54 7.14 -4.82
C LEU A 228 5.01 7.02 -4.93
N GLN A 229 4.25 7.71 -4.07
CA GLN A 229 2.83 7.42 -3.83
C GLN A 229 1.99 7.56 -5.09
N TYR A 230 2.24 8.57 -5.92
CA TYR A 230 1.53 8.78 -7.17
C TYR A 230 1.72 7.61 -8.15
N LYS A 231 2.97 7.20 -8.38
CA LYS A 231 3.28 6.06 -9.27
C LYS A 231 2.65 4.77 -8.76
N ALA A 232 2.73 4.53 -7.45
CA ALA A 232 2.18 3.35 -6.82
C ALA A 232 0.64 3.32 -6.88
N MET A 233 -0.03 4.46 -6.65
CA MET A 233 -1.48 4.57 -6.79
C MET A 233 -1.94 4.27 -8.22
N GLU A 234 -1.26 4.80 -9.23
CA GLU A 234 -1.58 4.53 -10.63
C GLU A 234 -1.34 3.06 -11.00
N ARG A 235 -0.22 2.48 -10.54
CA ARG A 235 0.09 1.06 -10.72
C ARG A 235 -0.98 0.16 -10.10
N ALA A 236 -1.38 0.42 -8.87
CA ALA A 236 -2.44 -0.32 -8.18
C ALA A 236 -3.78 -0.15 -8.88
N THR A 237 -4.13 1.07 -9.28
CA THR A 237 -5.40 1.35 -9.99
C THR A 237 -5.47 0.55 -11.28
N ARG A 238 -4.41 0.56 -12.10
CA ARG A 238 -4.38 -0.20 -13.37
C ARG A 238 -4.59 -1.68 -13.12
N LEU A 239 -3.80 -2.27 -12.21
CA LEU A 239 -3.87 -3.70 -11.89
C LEU A 239 -5.24 -4.09 -11.33
N LEU A 240 -5.82 -3.26 -10.47
CA LEU A 240 -7.14 -3.50 -9.91
C LEU A 240 -8.21 -3.50 -11.00
N LEU A 241 -8.20 -2.52 -11.91
CA LEU A 241 -9.14 -2.44 -13.03
C LEU A 241 -8.97 -3.62 -14.00
N ASP A 242 -7.73 -4.01 -14.30
CA ASP A 242 -7.44 -5.13 -15.22
C ASP A 242 -7.90 -6.49 -14.65
N ILE A 243 -7.94 -6.63 -13.32
CA ILE A 243 -8.28 -7.90 -12.63
C ILE A 243 -9.75 -7.94 -12.20
N CYS A 244 -10.21 -6.88 -11.52
CA CYS A 244 -11.53 -6.81 -10.89
C CYS A 244 -12.54 -6.00 -11.72
N GLY A 245 -12.09 -5.31 -12.77
CA GLY A 245 -12.94 -4.36 -13.50
C GLY A 245 -13.22 -3.09 -12.69
N GLY A 246 -14.34 -2.43 -13.00
CA GLY A 246 -14.77 -1.20 -12.35
C GLY A 246 -14.35 0.08 -13.08
N GLN A 247 -14.53 1.21 -12.40
CA GLN A 247 -14.28 2.56 -12.91
C GLN A 247 -13.60 3.40 -11.84
N ALA A 248 -12.50 4.06 -12.20
CA ALA A 248 -11.71 4.85 -11.26
C ALA A 248 -12.11 6.34 -11.30
N GLY A 249 -12.23 6.93 -10.11
CA GLY A 249 -12.31 8.37 -9.91
C GLY A 249 -10.95 9.07 -10.05
N PRO A 250 -10.90 10.40 -9.92
CA PRO A 250 -9.64 11.13 -9.81
C PRO A 250 -8.91 10.78 -8.51
N ILE A 251 -7.59 10.94 -8.51
CA ILE A 251 -6.79 10.85 -7.28
C ILE A 251 -7.08 12.11 -6.44
N ILE A 252 -7.41 11.90 -5.18
CA ILE A 252 -7.54 12.94 -4.16
C ILE A 252 -6.18 13.05 -3.48
N ASP A 253 -5.50 14.18 -3.67
CA ASP A 253 -4.20 14.45 -3.04
C ASP A 253 -4.34 15.45 -1.88
N VAL A 254 -4.00 15.01 -0.69
CA VAL A 254 -3.76 15.88 0.46
C VAL A 254 -2.27 15.81 0.81
N THR A 255 -1.50 16.74 0.23
CA THR A 255 -0.07 16.89 0.50
C THR A 255 0.22 18.19 1.24
N HIS A 256 0.99 18.08 2.33
CA HIS A 256 1.59 19.18 3.05
C HIS A 256 3.08 19.28 2.68
N GLU A 257 3.38 20.00 1.60
CA GLU A 257 4.73 20.10 1.02
C GLU A 257 5.82 20.51 2.02
N ASN A 258 5.47 21.37 2.99
CA ASN A 258 6.41 21.83 4.02
C ASN A 258 6.81 20.73 5.02
N GLU A 259 6.00 19.69 5.16
CA GLU A 259 6.21 18.57 6.09
C GLU A 259 6.89 17.36 5.40
N LEU A 260 6.99 17.38 4.07
CA LEU A 260 7.68 16.31 3.35
C LEU A 260 9.20 16.37 3.60
N PRO A 261 9.88 15.21 3.68
CA PRO A 261 11.34 15.17 3.78
C PRO A 261 12.00 15.92 2.62
N LYS A 262 12.90 16.84 2.95
CA LYS A 262 13.70 17.55 1.93
C LYS A 262 14.70 16.58 1.30
N ARG A 263 14.72 16.51 -0.03
CA ARG A 263 15.75 15.74 -0.75
C ARG A 263 17.12 16.31 -0.44
N ALA A 264 18.04 15.46 0.01
CA ALA A 264 19.44 15.83 0.13
C ALA A 264 20.06 15.91 -1.27
N THR A 265 20.59 17.07 -1.64
CA THR A 265 21.40 17.19 -2.86
C THR A 265 22.80 16.70 -2.54
N ILE A 266 23.18 15.55 -3.11
CA ILE A 266 24.53 15.00 -2.99
C ILE A 266 25.29 15.32 -4.29
N THR A 267 26.31 16.18 -4.18
CA THR A 267 27.23 16.43 -5.29
C THR A 267 28.28 15.33 -5.31
N LEU A 268 28.23 14.47 -6.34
CA LEU A 268 29.26 13.46 -6.59
C LEU A 268 30.52 14.15 -7.16
N ARG A 269 31.70 13.77 -6.67
CA ARG A 269 33.00 14.22 -7.18
C ARG A 269 33.61 13.16 -8.11
#